data_AF-A0A0D0E8A0-F1
#
_entry.id   AF-A0A0D0E8A0-F1
#
_cell.length_a   1.000
_cell.length_b   1.000
_cell.length_c   1.000
_cell.angle_alpha   90.00
_cell.angle_beta   90.00
_cell.angle_gamma   90.00
#
_symmetry.space_group_name_H-M   'P 1'
#
loop_
_entity.id
_entity.type
_entity.pdbx_description
1 polymer ?
#
loop_
_entity_poly.entity_id
_entity_poly.type
_entity_poly.pdbx_seq_one_letter_code
_entity_poly.pdbx_strand_id
1 'polypeptide(L)' 'MPVGNLDCLLAVCSEQTSPVFFVPKKDGKKQMVQDYQYLNNWAIKNNCLLPLIAQLVNKLKGGL' A
#
# COMPACT_ATOMS: atom_id res chain seq x y z
N MET A 1 -10.14 -14.06 -4.29
CA MET A 1 -8.99 -13.49 -3.55
C MET A 1 -9.42 -13.30 -2.10
N PRO A 2 -8.79 -13.96 -1.11
CA PRO A 2 -9.19 -13.80 0.28
C PRO A 2 -8.93 -12.36 0.73
N VAL A 3 -9.90 -11.80 1.44
CA VAL A 3 -9.89 -10.43 1.94
C VAL A 3 -9.04 -10.43 3.20
N GLY A 4 -7.73 -10.19 3.07
CA GLY A 4 -6.79 -9.99 4.18
C GLY A 4 -6.71 -11.15 5.19
N ASN A 5 -5.68 -11.98 5.09
CA ASN A 5 -5.43 -12.96 6.14
C ASN A 5 -4.98 -12.24 7.42
N LEU A 6 -5.68 -12.47 8.55
CA LEU A 6 -5.32 -11.93 9.86
C LEU A 6 -4.01 -12.52 10.40
N ASP A 7 -3.55 -13.66 9.87
CA ASP A 7 -2.28 -14.30 10.23
C ASP A 7 -1.07 -13.36 10.01
N CYS A 8 -1.22 -12.33 9.18
CA CYS A 8 -0.20 -11.30 8.97
C CYS A 8 -0.16 -10.23 10.08
N LEU A 9 -1.14 -10.19 10.98
CA LEU A 9 -1.20 -9.23 12.09
C LEU A 9 -0.86 -9.93 13.41
N LEU A 10 0.26 -9.54 14.00
CA LEU A 10 0.61 -9.94 15.36
C LEU A 10 0.01 -8.94 16.36
N ALA A 11 -0.56 -9.45 17.44
CA ALA A 11 -0.97 -8.61 18.56
C ALA A 11 0.25 -7.91 19.16
N VAL A 12 0.22 -6.58 19.21
CA VAL A 12 1.32 -5.77 19.74
C VAL A 12 0.77 -4.68 20.66
N CYS A 13 1.44 -4.48 21.79
CA CYS A 13 1.19 -3.33 22.66
C CYS A 13 2.14 -2.20 22.24
N SER A 14 1.60 -1.17 21.59
CA SER A 14 2.35 0.00 21.11
C SER A 14 1.70 1.28 21.62
N GLU A 15 2.51 2.31 21.89
CA GLU A 15 2.03 3.66 22.22
C GLU A 15 1.43 4.38 21.00
N GLN A 16 1.72 3.90 19.80
CA GLN A 16 1.31 4.49 18.54
C GLN A 16 0.35 3.54 17.82
N THR A 17 -0.75 4.10 17.31
CA THR A 17 -1.72 3.41 16.47
C THR A 17 -2.13 4.30 15.31
N SER A 18 -2.55 3.67 14.20
CA SER A 18 -3.09 4.37 13.03
C SER A 18 -4.55 3.99 12.84
N PRO A 19 -5.43 4.93 12.45
CA PRO A 19 -6.84 4.64 12.22
C PRO A 19 -7.07 3.53 11.19
N VAL A 20 -8.14 2.77 11.35
CA VAL A 20 -8.53 1.68 10.46
C VAL A 20 -9.93 1.93 9.90
N PHE A 21 -10.08 1.74 8.59
CA PHE A 21 -11.32 1.91 7.83
C PHE A 21 -11.71 0.62 7.12
N PHE A 22 -13.01 0.36 6.99
CA PHE A 22 -13.53 -0.72 6.15
C PHE A 22 -14.14 -0.14 4.87
N VAL A 23 -13.39 -0.18 3.77
CA VAL A 23 -13.77 0.42 2.50
C VAL A 23 -14.51 -0.61 1.63
N PRO A 24 -15.73 -0.30 1.15
CA PRO A 24 -16.47 -1.19 0.26
C PRO A 24 -15.77 -1.34 -1.10
N LYS A 25 -15.83 -2.53 -1.67
CA LYS A 25 -15.32 -2.88 -2.99
C LYS A 25 -16.46 -3.17 -3.96
N LYS A 26 -16.14 -3.19 -5.26
CA LYS A 26 -17.11 -3.42 -6.35
C LYS A 26 -17.82 -4.77 -6.24
N ASP A 27 -17.18 -5.76 -5.63
CA ASP A 27 -17.73 -7.09 -5.37
C ASP A 27 -18.60 -7.16 -4.09
N GLY A 28 -18.90 -6.00 -3.48
CA GLY A 28 -19.71 -5.90 -2.26
C GLY A 28 -18.96 -6.24 -0.97
N LYS A 29 -17.70 -6.70 -1.05
CA LYS A 29 -16.88 -6.98 0.13
C LYS A 29 -16.33 -5.70 0.73
N LYS A 30 -16.04 -5.71 2.03
CA LYS A 30 -15.32 -4.61 2.69
C LYS A 30 -13.87 -5.02 2.91
N GLN A 31 -12.93 -4.13 2.58
CA GLN A 31 -11.51 -4.33 2.83
C GLN A 31 -11.06 -3.41 3.96
N MET A 32 -10.34 -3.98 4.93
CA MET A 32 -9.66 -3.19 5.97
C MET A 32 -8.53 -2.37 5.33
N VAL A 33 -8.48 -1.08 5.64
CA VAL A 33 -7.46 -0.12 5.18
C VAL A 33 -6.99 0.65 6.40
N GLN A 34 -5.69 0.61 6.67
CA GLN A 34 -5.08 1.42 7.72
C GLN A 34 -4.61 2.75 7.12
N ASP A 35 -4.96 3.86 7.75
CA ASP A 35 -4.60 5.20 7.29
C ASP A 35 -3.25 5.62 7.86
N TYR A 36 -2.20 5.44 7.06
CA TYR A 36 -0.82 5.78 7.42
C TYR A 36 -0.44 7.22 7.07
N GLN A 37 -1.37 8.11 6.70
CA GLN A 37 -1.04 9.47 6.27
C GLN A 37 -0.17 10.23 7.27
N TYR A 38 -0.53 10.19 8.55
CA TYR A 38 0.28 10.80 9.60
C TYR A 38 1.71 10.23 9.61
N LEU A 39 1.83 8.90 9.69
CA LEU A 39 3.13 8.21 9.71
C LEU A 39 3.98 8.50 8.47
N ASN A 40 3.37 8.53 7.28
CA ASN A 40 4.06 8.80 6.02
C ASN A 40 4.60 10.23 5.93
N ASN A 41 4.00 11.19 6.63
CA ASN A 41 4.49 12.56 6.69
C ASN A 41 5.74 12.71 7.57
N TRP A 42 5.87 11.85 8.59
CA TRP A 42 7.02 11.85 9.50
C TRP A 42 8.14 10.91 9.06
N ALA A 43 7.83 9.88 8.27
CA ALA A 43 8.82 8.92 7.79
C ALA A 43 9.77 9.54 6.72
N ILE A 44 11.04 9.15 6.78
CA ILE A 44 12.02 9.50 5.75
C ILE A 44 11.62 8.80 4.45
N LYS A 45 11.38 9.59 3.39
CA LYS A 45 11.02 9.06 2.07
C LYS A 45 12.21 8.34 1.45
N ASN A 46 12.10 7.03 1.28
CA ASN A 46 13.01 6.29 0.41
C ASN A 46 12.66 6.65 -1.04
N ASN A 47 13.48 7.48 -1.69
CA ASN A 47 13.23 7.92 -3.06
C ASN A 47 13.57 6.79 -4.04
N CYS A 48 12.70 5.80 -4.12
CA CYS A 48 12.73 4.79 -5.16
C CYS A 48 12.18 5.43 -6.43
N LEU A 49 13.08 5.84 -7.34
CA LEU A 49 12.70 6.34 -8.65
C LEU A 49 11.98 5.22 -9.42
N LEU A 50 10.65 5.25 -9.42
CA LEU A 50 9.86 4.40 -10.29
C LEU A 50 9.92 5.00 -11.70
N PRO A 51 10.48 4.29 -12.68
CA PRO A 51 10.53 4.79 -14.05
C PRO A 51 9.11 4.95 -14.59
N LEU A 52 8.94 5.93 -15.48
CA LEU A 52 7.66 6.13 -16.14
C LEU A 52 7.28 4.87 -16.94
N ILE A 53 5.99 4.52 -16.97
CA ILE A 53 5.50 3.36 -17.73
C ILE A 53 5.97 3.41 -19.19
N ALA A 54 5.96 4.60 -19.82
CA ALA A 54 6.48 4.78 -21.17
C ALA A 54 7.98 4.43 -21.28
N GLN A 55 8.80 4.81 -20.30
CA GLN A 55 10.22 4.44 -20.27
C GLN A 55 10.40 2.93 -20.14
N LEU A 56 9.58 2.26 -19.31
CA LEU A 56 9.59 0.82 -19.18
C LEU A 56 9.20 0.13 -20.50
N VAL A 57 8.12 0.57 -21.15
CA VAL A 57 7.64 0.01 -22.41
C VAL A 57 8.66 0.19 -23.54
N ASN A 58 9.31 1.36 -23.62
CA ASN A 58 10.34 1.61 -24.63
C ASN A 58 11.57 0.71 -24.45
N LYS A 59 11.99 0.45 -23.21
CA LYS A 59 13.06 -0.52 -22.91
C LYS A 59 12.69 -1.93 -23.35
N LEU A 60 11.45 -2.36 -23.14
CA LEU A 60 11.00 -3.71 -23.49
C LEU A 60 10.87 -3.95 -25.00
N LYS A 61 10.51 -2.92 -25.77
CA LYS A 61 10.36 -3.01 -27.23
C LYS A 61 11.69 -2.95 -27.99
N GLY A 62 12.82 -3.00 -27.29
CA GLY A 62 14.16 -2.93 -27.89
C GLY A 62 14.45 -1.57 -28.50
N GLY A 63 14.09 -0.49 -27.77
CA GLY A 63 14.09 0.90 -28.25
C GLY A 63 15.27 1.29 -29.14
N LEU A 64 14.97 2.14 -30.13
CA LEU A 64 15.96 2.97 -30.82
C LEU A 64 16.79 3.78 -29.81
#